data_AF-A0A2U1K1C7-F1
#
_entry.id   AF-A0A2U1K1C7-F1
#
_cell.length_a   1.000
_cell.length_b   1.000
_cell.length_c   1.000
_cell.angle_alpha   90.00
_cell.angle_beta   90.00
_cell.angle_gamma   90.00
#
_symmetry.space_group_name_H-M   'P 1'
#
loop_
_entity.id
_entity.type
_entity.pdbx_description
1 polymer ?
#
loop_
_entity_poly.entity_id
_entity_poly.type
_entity_poly.pdbx_seq_one_letter_code
_entity_poly.pdbx_strand_id
1 'polypeptide(L)'
;MALQTLNTIKNWFKTGLKPTQAQFWDTWDSFRHKSDKVPVAEIEGLNELLAGVSAATIYKPGQLLIFKRLPNENNSILEAGDLGIGIVENVFITGIYLGGDLLLLNFNIINQIDF
;
A
#
# COMPACT_ATOMS: atom_id res chain seq x y z
N MET A 1 10.16 22.60 -7.97
CA MET A 1 10.40 23.37 -6.72
C MET A 1 9.80 24.77 -6.80
N ALA A 2 9.02 25.18 -5.80
CA ALA A 2 8.47 26.54 -5.70
C ALA A 2 9.61 27.55 -5.43
N LEU A 3 9.58 28.70 -6.10
CA LEU A 3 10.59 29.75 -5.93
C LEU A 3 10.46 30.48 -4.59
N GLN A 4 9.24 30.59 -4.06
CA GLN A 4 8.94 31.31 -2.82
C GLN A 4 7.95 30.55 -1.95
N THR A 5 8.05 30.75 -0.63
CA THR A 5 7.09 30.16 0.30
C THR A 5 5.76 30.91 0.29
N LEU A 6 4.67 30.19 0.59
CA LEU A 6 3.33 30.77 0.70
C LEU A 6 3.27 31.94 1.71
N ASN A 7 4.04 31.87 2.79
CA ASN A 7 4.10 32.95 3.79
C ASN A 7 4.81 34.20 3.25
N THR A 8 5.86 34.03 2.45
CA THR A 8 6.55 35.14 1.77
C THR A 8 5.61 35.82 0.79
N ILE A 9 4.91 35.04 -0.04
CA ILE A 9 3.91 35.55 -1.00
C ILE A 9 2.80 36.31 -0.27
N LYS A 10 2.22 35.76 0.79
CA LYS A 10 1.17 36.44 1.58
C LYS A 10 1.61 37.81 2.12
N ASN A 11 2.88 37.98 2.46
CA ASN A 11 3.39 39.26 2.93
C ASN A 11 3.43 40.34 1.83
N TRP A 12 3.58 39.95 0.57
CA TRP A 12 3.59 40.87 -0.57
C TRP A 12 2.21 41.40 -0.96
N PHE A 13 1.15 40.66 -0.64
CA PHE A 13 -0.25 41.00 -0.97
C PHE A 13 -1.07 41.51 0.22
N LYS A 14 -0.43 42.08 1.24
CA LYS A 14 -1.16 42.72 2.36
C LYS A 14 -1.82 44.02 1.91
N THR A 15 -2.93 44.37 2.54
CA THR A 15 -3.66 45.61 2.28
C THR A 15 -2.72 46.82 2.38
N GLY A 16 -2.70 47.64 1.34
CA GLY A 16 -1.84 48.82 1.25
C GLY A 16 -0.42 48.55 0.71
N LEU A 17 -0.02 47.29 0.51
CA LEU A 17 1.22 46.93 -0.16
C LEU A 17 0.96 46.49 -1.60
N LYS A 18 1.74 47.03 -2.54
CA LYS A 18 1.76 46.60 -3.93
C LYS A 18 3.03 45.80 -4.17
N PRO A 19 2.93 44.52 -4.58
CA PRO A 19 4.09 43.74 -4.96
C PRO A 19 4.80 44.38 -6.16
N THR A 20 6.12 44.26 -6.18
CA THR A 20 6.92 44.58 -7.36
C THR A 20 6.65 43.58 -8.50
N GLN A 21 7.04 43.93 -9.73
CA GLN A 21 6.89 43.04 -10.88
C GLN A 21 7.54 41.67 -10.65
N ALA A 22 8.76 41.65 -10.11
CA ALA A 22 9.46 40.40 -9.79
C ALA A 22 8.69 39.56 -8.76
N GLN A 23 8.22 40.18 -7.66
CA GLN A 23 7.41 39.49 -6.64
C GLN A 23 6.10 38.94 -7.20
N PHE A 24 5.50 39.63 -8.18
CA PHE A 24 4.30 39.16 -8.85
C PHE A 24 4.57 37.93 -9.71
N TRP A 25 5.66 37.91 -10.48
CA TRP A 25 6.07 36.73 -11.27
C TRP A 25 6.46 35.55 -10.39
N ASP A 26 7.25 35.79 -9.34
CA ASP A 26 7.64 34.78 -8.36
C ASP A 26 6.43 34.09 -7.72
N THR A 27 5.32 34.81 -7.59
CA THR A 27 4.06 34.26 -7.08
C THR A 27 3.51 33.22 -8.05
N TRP A 28 3.37 33.57 -9.34
CA TRP A 28 2.85 32.66 -10.35
C TRP A 28 3.76 31.46 -10.57
N ASP A 29 5.07 31.66 -10.61
CA ASP A 29 6.03 30.57 -10.81
C ASP A 29 6.14 29.63 -9.59
N SER A 30 5.68 30.08 -8.42
CA SER A 30 5.58 29.23 -7.22
C SER A 30 4.35 28.33 -7.20
N PHE A 31 3.35 28.59 -8.06
CA PHE A 31 2.16 27.74 -8.21
C PHE A 31 2.23 26.92 -9.50
N ARG A 32 1.90 25.64 -9.42
CA ARG A 32 1.75 24.76 -10.57
C ARG A 32 0.32 24.81 -11.12
N HIS A 33 0.14 24.77 -12.43
CA HIS A 33 -1.19 24.64 -13.00
C HIS A 33 -1.73 23.23 -12.81
N LYS A 34 -3.05 23.09 -12.68
CA LYS A 34 -3.71 21.79 -12.46
C LYS A 34 -3.46 20.79 -13.60
N SER A 35 -3.20 21.29 -14.80
CA SER A 35 -2.91 20.48 -15.99
C SER A 35 -1.46 20.00 -16.06
N ASP A 36 -0.56 20.57 -15.25
CA ASP A 36 0.84 20.17 -15.24
C ASP A 36 1.04 18.89 -14.43
N LYS A 37 1.87 18.00 -14.97
CA LYS A 37 2.19 16.73 -14.32
C LYS A 37 3.09 16.99 -13.11
N VAL A 38 2.77 16.31 -12.00
CA VAL A 38 3.62 16.31 -10.80
C VAL A 38 4.60 15.13 -10.91
N PRO A 39 5.93 15.37 -10.89
CA PRO A 39 6.90 14.30 -10.84
C PRO A 39 6.74 13.47 -9.57
N VAL A 40 6.79 12.15 -9.72
CA VAL A 40 6.71 11.17 -8.61
C VAL A 40 7.72 11.47 -7.50
N ALA A 41 8.92 11.95 -7.85
CA ALA A 41 9.98 12.29 -6.90
C ALA A 41 9.66 13.50 -5.99
N GLU A 42 8.72 14.36 -6.37
CA GLU A 42 8.33 15.53 -5.58
C GLU A 42 7.12 15.24 -4.65
N ILE A 43 6.61 14.00 -4.64
CA ILE A 43 5.47 13.59 -3.81
C ILE A 43 5.98 13.01 -2.49
N GLU A 44 5.95 13.83 -1.44
CA GLU A 44 6.22 13.39 -0.07
C GLU A 44 5.20 12.35 0.40
N GLY A 45 5.65 11.33 1.14
CA GLY A 45 4.79 10.25 1.63
C GLY A 45 4.44 9.18 0.59
N LEU A 46 4.79 9.35 -0.69
CA LEU A 46 4.52 8.34 -1.72
C LEU A 46 5.29 7.04 -1.45
N ASN A 47 6.56 7.14 -1.03
CA ASN A 47 7.35 5.96 -0.69
C ASN A 47 6.79 5.19 0.51
N GLU A 48 6.18 5.88 1.48
CA GLU A 48 5.55 5.24 2.65
C GLU A 48 4.26 4.51 2.25
N LEU A 49 3.47 5.09 1.34
CA LEU A 49 2.31 4.42 0.75
C LEU A 49 2.71 3.18 -0.06
N LEU A 50 3.80 3.26 -0.81
CA LEU A 50 4.31 2.14 -1.60
C LEU A 50 4.99 1.06 -0.73
N ALA A 51 5.55 1.41 0.42
CA ALA A 51 6.15 0.45 1.35
C ALA A 51 5.13 -0.55 1.93
N GLY A 52 3.84 -0.20 1.96
CA GLY A 52 2.75 -1.14 2.31
C GLY A 52 2.47 -2.19 1.22
N VAL A 53 2.96 -1.99 0.01
CA VAL A 53 2.87 -2.93 -1.11
C VAL A 53 4.24 -3.61 -1.26
N SER A 54 4.59 -4.47 -0.31
CA SER A 54 5.87 -5.19 -0.37
C SER A 54 5.94 -6.06 -1.63
N ALA A 55 7.03 -5.95 -2.39
CA ALA A 55 7.26 -6.68 -3.65
C ALA A 55 7.27 -8.22 -3.50
N ALA A 56 7.44 -8.74 -2.27
CA ALA A 56 7.21 -10.13 -1.92
C ALA A 56 6.93 -10.23 -0.41
N THR A 57 5.76 -10.74 -0.02
CA THR A 57 5.45 -11.05 1.37
C THR A 57 6.18 -12.33 1.76
N ILE A 58 7.12 -12.24 2.71
CA ILE A 58 7.84 -13.41 3.24
C ILE A 58 7.05 -13.98 4.42
N TYR A 59 6.56 -15.20 4.28
CA TYR A 59 5.89 -15.96 5.34
C TYR A 59 6.93 -16.72 6.16
N LYS A 60 6.84 -16.65 7.50
CA LYS A 60 7.69 -17.43 8.41
C LYS A 60 7.36 -18.93 8.28
N PRO A 61 8.29 -19.83 8.64
CA PRO A 61 7.98 -21.27 8.73
C PRO A 61 6.72 -21.52 9.57
N GLY A 62 5.78 -22.32 9.05
CA GLY A 62 4.49 -22.61 9.67
C GLY A 62 3.38 -21.56 9.44
N GLN A 63 3.65 -20.48 8.71
CA GLN A 63 2.59 -19.56 8.27
C GLN A 63 2.02 -19.98 6.92
N LEU A 64 0.69 -19.86 6.79
CA LEU A 64 -0.04 -20.13 5.57
C LEU A 64 -0.53 -18.82 4.94
N LEU A 65 -0.54 -18.79 3.62
CA LEU A 65 -1.25 -17.78 2.84
C LEU A 65 -2.70 -18.25 2.65
N ILE A 66 -3.64 -17.44 3.12
CA ILE A 66 -5.07 -17.74 3.09
C ILE A 66 -5.76 -16.84 2.07
N PHE A 67 -6.52 -17.44 1.16
CA PHE A 67 -7.41 -16.75 0.24
C PHE A 67 -8.87 -16.98 0.65
N LYS A 68 -9.54 -15.88 0.98
CA LYS A 68 -10.97 -15.88 1.29
C LYS A 68 -11.79 -16.15 0.04
N ARG A 69 -12.80 -17.00 0.19
CA ARG A 69 -13.85 -17.20 -0.81
C ARG A 69 -15.15 -16.58 -0.32
N LEU A 70 -15.93 -15.99 -1.21
CA LEU A 70 -17.30 -15.60 -0.85
C LEU A 70 -18.08 -16.85 -0.38
N PRO A 71 -18.84 -16.79 0.72
CA PRO A 71 -19.27 -15.61 1.49
C PRO A 71 -18.40 -15.25 2.73
N ASN A 72 -17.19 -15.80 2.87
CA ASN A 72 -16.32 -15.56 4.02
C ASN A 72 -15.71 -14.15 3.94
N GLU A 73 -16.24 -13.20 4.72
CA GLU A 73 -15.81 -11.80 4.71
C GLU A 73 -14.82 -11.44 5.82
N ASN A 74 -14.63 -12.33 6.81
CA ASN A 74 -13.82 -11.99 7.98
C ASN A 74 -12.33 -12.27 7.76
N ASN A 75 -11.58 -11.22 7.40
CA ASN A 75 -10.14 -11.27 7.15
C ASN A 75 -9.26 -11.57 8.39
N SER A 76 -9.85 -11.70 9.58
CA SER A 76 -9.10 -11.92 10.83
C SER A 76 -9.12 -13.36 11.33
N ILE A 77 -9.98 -14.22 10.77
CA ILE A 77 -10.14 -15.62 11.17
C ILE A 77 -10.02 -16.53 9.96
N LEU A 78 -9.60 -17.78 10.13
CA LEU A 78 -9.64 -18.80 9.08
C LEU A 78 -11.01 -19.50 9.14
N GLU A 79 -11.70 -19.60 8.00
CA GLU A 79 -13.05 -20.15 7.91
C GLU A 79 -13.06 -21.37 7.00
N ALA A 80 -13.90 -22.36 7.32
CA ALA A 80 -14.03 -23.56 6.51
C ALA A 80 -14.37 -23.17 5.07
N GLY A 81 -13.56 -23.65 4.15
CA GLY A 81 -13.65 -23.33 2.74
C GLY A 81 -12.59 -22.40 2.18
N ASP A 82 -11.85 -21.69 3.03
CA ASP A 82 -10.78 -20.83 2.59
C ASP A 82 -9.65 -21.65 1.96
N LEU A 83 -9.00 -21.11 0.94
CA LEU A 83 -7.87 -21.75 0.28
C LEU A 83 -6.59 -21.41 1.04
N GLY A 84 -5.89 -22.43 1.54
CA GLY A 84 -4.58 -22.31 2.17
C GLY A 84 -3.46 -22.76 1.23
N ILE A 85 -2.39 -21.97 1.18
CA ILE A 85 -1.13 -22.29 0.49
C ILE A 85 0.03 -22.08 1.46
N GLY A 86 0.92 -23.06 1.58
CA GLY A 86 2.12 -22.90 2.39
C GLY A 86 2.86 -24.21 2.65
N ILE A 87 3.78 -24.17 3.62
CA ILE A 87 4.58 -25.34 4.02
C ILE A 87 4.16 -25.76 5.42
N VAL A 88 3.76 -27.02 5.57
CA VAL A 88 3.39 -27.64 6.85
C VAL A 88 4.23 -28.91 6.98
N GLU A 89 4.96 -29.05 8.10
CA GLU A 89 5.76 -30.27 8.38
C GLU A 89 6.67 -30.70 7.21
N ASN A 90 7.36 -29.73 6.59
CA ASN A 90 8.24 -29.91 5.41
C ASN A 90 7.54 -30.28 4.09
N VAL A 91 6.21 -30.22 4.05
CA VAL A 91 5.44 -30.51 2.86
C VAL A 91 4.82 -29.22 2.32
N PHE A 92 5.01 -28.94 1.03
CA PHE A 92 4.26 -27.87 0.37
C PHE A 92 2.85 -28.34 0.07
N ILE A 93 1.87 -27.57 0.54
CA ILE A 93 0.45 -27.88 0.38
C ILE A 93 -0.30 -26.75 -0.27
N THR A 94 -1.26 -27.12 -1.10
CA THR A 94 -2.35 -26.25 -1.55
C THR A 94 -3.64 -27.01 -1.30
N GLY A 95 -4.52 -26.45 -0.46
CA GLY A 95 -5.72 -27.16 -0.05
C GLY A 95 -6.82 -26.27 0.53
N ILE A 96 -8.03 -26.80 0.59
CA ILE A 96 -9.19 -26.10 1.15
C ILE A 96 -9.28 -26.43 2.63
N TYR A 97 -9.33 -25.41 3.49
CA TYR A 97 -9.51 -25.61 4.91
C TYR A 97 -10.89 -26.21 5.21
N LEU A 98 -10.95 -27.26 6.03
CA LEU A 98 -12.18 -27.97 6.37
C LEU A 98 -12.77 -27.55 7.72
N GLY A 99 -12.06 -26.68 8.47
CA GLY A 99 -12.43 -26.28 9.84
C GLY A 99 -11.63 -27.03 10.90
N GLY A 100 -11.61 -26.50 12.13
CA GLY A 100 -10.90 -27.09 13.28
C GLY A 100 -9.59 -26.39 13.63
N ASP A 101 -8.51 -27.16 13.75
CA ASP A 101 -7.15 -26.70 14.02
C ASP A 101 -6.30 -26.63 12.74
N LEU A 102 -5.17 -25.94 12.75
CA LEU A 102 -4.26 -25.77 11.60
C LEU A 102 -3.40 -27.02 11.27
N LEU A 103 -3.93 -28.21 11.48
CA LEU A 103 -3.29 -29.48 11.15
C LEU A 103 -3.55 -29.86 9.70
N LEU A 104 -2.60 -30.59 9.08
CA LEU A 104 -2.70 -31.03 7.68
C LEU A 104 -4.00 -31.80 7.37
N LEU A 105 -4.47 -32.60 8.34
CA LEU A 105 -5.70 -33.40 8.26
C LEU A 105 -6.97 -32.55 8.08
N ASN A 106 -6.94 -31.29 8.50
CA ASN A 106 -8.06 -30.36 8.38
C ASN A 106 -7.99 -29.56 7.07
N PHE A 107 -7.16 -29.97 6.11
CA PHE A 107 -7.16 -29.44 4.75
C PHE A 107 -7.51 -30.54 3.75
N ASN A 108 -8.41 -30.24 2.83
CA ASN A 108 -8.58 -31.03 1.62
C ASN A 108 -7.46 -30.67 0.65
N ILE A 109 -6.40 -31.49 0.64
CA ILE A 109 -5.19 -31.28 -0.14
C ILE A 109 -5.49 -31.48 -1.63
N ILE A 110 -5.31 -30.41 -2.41
CA ILE A 110 -5.46 -30.42 -3.87
C ILE A 110 -4.13 -30.81 -4.52
N ASN A 111 -3.02 -30.28 -4.02
CA ASN A 111 -1.67 -30.62 -4.46
C ASN A 111 -0.73 -30.70 -3.24
N GLN A 112 0.14 -31.71 -3.26
CA GLN A 112 1.19 -31.94 -2.27
C GLN A 112 2.52 -32.15 -2.99
N ILE A 113 3.57 -31.47 -2.52
CA ILE A 113 4.95 -31.72 -2.95
C ILE A 113 5.79 -31.91 -1.69
N ASP A 114 6.44 -33.06 -1.59
CA ASP A 114 7.40 -33.35 -0.52
C ASP A 114 8.77 -32.77 -0.92
N PHE A 115 9.42 -32.09 0.02
CA PHE A 115 10.77 -31.55 -0.17
C PHE A 115 11.85 -32.49 0.38
#